data_AF-A0A8T4UQY4-F1
#
_entry.id   AF-A0A8T4UQY4-F1
#
_cell.length_a   1.000
_cell.length_b   1.000
_cell.length_c   1.000
_cell.angle_alpha   90.00
_cell.angle_beta   90.00
_cell.angle_gamma   90.00
#
_symmetry.space_group_name_H-M   'P 1'
#
loop_
_entity.id
_entity.type
_entity.pdbx_description
1 polymer ?
#
loop_
_entity_poly.entity_id
_entity_poly.type
_entity_poly.pdbx_seq_one_letter_code
_entity_poly.pdbx_strand_id
1 'polypeptide(L)'
;MLKIYNTLTRKKEEFVPLKGKEVKAFECGPTVYDHAHLGHAKTAIQFDIIIKYLRYKGYKVFYIKNITDIDDKIIKRAQERKTTWDKIAREYESSYLEDMKNLGVDSVNKFPRATDYIQEIISQVKRLIKKGVAYKISDGYYFDLTKFPDYGKLAKRNSQEEGDDISRIDENEEKRNKGDFCLLKFSKKGEPYWEDILEIEISEREYESIIKEAIKNNDEEFLKLNNINKTRWKK
;
A
#
# COMPACT_ATOMS: atom_id res chain seq x y z
N MET A 1 -0.10 -5.66 -33.40
CA MET A 1 -0.17 -6.27 -32.05
C MET A 1 0.50 -5.32 -31.06
N LEU A 2 -0.13 -5.00 -29.94
CA LEU A 2 0.43 -4.06 -28.95
C LEU A 2 1.54 -4.75 -28.16
N LYS A 3 2.68 -4.07 -27.96
CA LYS A 3 3.75 -4.54 -27.09
C LYS A 3 4.10 -3.51 -26.03
N ILE A 4 4.29 -3.94 -24.78
CA ILE A 4 4.68 -3.11 -23.64
C ILE A 4 6.00 -3.61 -23.08
N TYR A 5 6.88 -2.69 -22.67
CA TYR A 5 8.09 -3.06 -21.96
C TYR A 5 7.76 -3.51 -20.54
N ASN A 6 8.06 -4.76 -20.22
CA ASN A 6 7.84 -5.33 -18.91
C ASN A 6 9.13 -5.24 -18.08
N THR A 7 9.10 -4.43 -17.02
CA THR A 7 10.26 -4.26 -16.12
C THR A 7 10.73 -5.58 -15.50
N LEU A 8 9.81 -6.50 -15.20
CA LEU A 8 10.12 -7.79 -14.60
C LEU A 8 11.04 -8.64 -15.51
N THR A 9 10.75 -8.68 -16.81
CA THR A 9 11.50 -9.48 -17.77
C THR A 9 12.58 -8.68 -18.50
N ARG A 10 12.48 -7.34 -18.48
CA ARG A 10 13.28 -6.36 -19.25
C ARG A 10 13.14 -6.51 -20.77
N LYS A 11 11.97 -6.92 -21.25
CA LYS A 11 11.69 -7.11 -22.67
C LYS A 11 10.39 -6.46 -23.08
N LYS A 12 10.25 -6.15 -24.37
CA LYS A 12 8.96 -5.79 -24.96
C LYS A 12 8.16 -7.06 -25.18
N GLU A 13 7.07 -7.20 -24.46
CA GLU A 13 6.19 -8.37 -24.49
C GLU A 13 4.87 -8.00 -25.15
N GLU A 14 4.20 -9.00 -25.71
CA GLU A 14 2.83 -8.81 -26.17
C GLU A 14 1.92 -8.43 -25.00
N PHE A 15 1.13 -7.38 -25.18
CA PHE A 15 0.16 -6.98 -24.18
C PHE A 15 -1.11 -7.82 -24.32
N VAL A 16 -1.26 -8.78 -23.41
CA VAL A 16 -2.43 -9.67 -23.33
C VAL A 16 -3.19 -9.36 -22.03
N PRO A 17 -4.40 -8.78 -22.08
CA PRO A 17 -5.18 -8.53 -20.88
C PRO A 17 -5.67 -9.82 -20.22
N LEU A 18 -5.90 -9.77 -18.91
CA LEU A 18 -6.38 -10.92 -18.12
C LEU A 18 -7.77 -11.43 -18.56
N LYS A 19 -8.63 -10.53 -19.07
CA LYS A 19 -10.00 -10.86 -19.46
C LYS A 19 -10.42 -10.06 -20.70
N GLY A 20 -10.37 -10.71 -21.86
CA GLY A 20 -10.79 -10.09 -23.13
C GLY A 20 -10.08 -8.76 -23.38
N LYS A 21 -10.84 -7.68 -23.57
CA LYS A 21 -10.30 -6.31 -23.75
C LYS A 21 -10.39 -5.44 -22.48
N GLU A 22 -10.59 -6.04 -21.31
CA GLU A 22 -10.64 -5.31 -20.04
C GLU A 22 -9.24 -5.14 -19.45
N VAL A 23 -8.87 -3.91 -19.13
CA VAL A 23 -7.58 -3.56 -18.54
C VAL A 23 -7.81 -2.88 -17.20
N LYS A 24 -7.15 -3.38 -16.15
CA LYS A 24 -7.07 -2.71 -14.84
C LYS A 24 -5.67 -2.13 -14.71
N ALA A 25 -5.57 -0.81 -14.60
CA ALA A 25 -4.32 -0.09 -14.49
C ALA A 25 -4.23 0.62 -13.14
N PHE A 26 -3.03 0.60 -12.55
CA PHE A 26 -2.71 1.29 -11.32
C PHE A 26 -1.41 2.08 -11.53
N GLU A 27 -1.41 3.36 -11.15
CA GLU A 27 -0.21 4.19 -11.04
C GLU A 27 -0.10 4.67 -9.59
N CYS A 28 1.10 4.65 -9.00
CA CYS A 28 1.33 5.31 -7.73
C CYS A 28 1.11 6.82 -7.88
N GLY A 29 0.29 7.41 -7.03
CA GLY A 29 0.10 8.86 -7.00
C GLY A 29 0.93 9.58 -5.95
N PRO A 30 0.66 10.88 -5.73
CA PRO A 30 1.49 11.75 -4.92
C PRO A 30 1.27 11.53 -3.41
N THR A 31 2.32 11.81 -2.63
CA THR A 31 2.16 12.17 -1.22
C THR A 31 1.85 13.66 -1.14
N VAL A 32 0.67 14.01 -0.64
CA VAL A 32 0.13 15.39 -0.67
C VAL A 32 0.62 16.23 0.51
N TYR A 33 1.93 16.45 0.57
CA TYR A 33 2.58 17.32 1.57
C TYR A 33 3.13 18.63 0.99
N ASP A 34 3.17 18.75 -0.34
CA ASP A 34 3.63 19.93 -1.06
C ASP A 34 3.04 20.01 -2.48
N HIS A 35 3.29 21.11 -3.18
CA HIS A 35 2.91 21.28 -4.58
C HIS A 35 3.61 20.26 -5.50
N ALA A 36 2.94 19.92 -6.61
CA ALA A 36 3.49 18.99 -7.57
C ALA A 36 4.66 19.61 -8.35
N HIS A 37 5.82 18.93 -8.37
CA HIS A 37 6.94 19.33 -9.23
C HIS A 37 6.87 18.71 -10.63
N LEU A 38 7.71 19.15 -11.56
CA LEU A 38 7.76 18.69 -12.96
C LEU A 38 7.93 17.17 -13.12
N GLY A 39 8.60 16.48 -12.19
CA GLY A 39 8.66 15.02 -12.19
C GLY A 39 7.29 14.33 -12.08
N HIS A 40 6.35 14.90 -11.31
CA HIS A 40 4.98 14.40 -11.21
C HIS A 40 4.23 14.65 -12.52
N ALA A 41 4.35 15.87 -13.08
CA ALA A 41 3.73 16.23 -14.35
C ALA A 41 4.17 15.30 -15.48
N LYS A 42 5.48 15.08 -15.63
CA LYS A 42 6.04 14.15 -16.63
C LYS A 42 5.43 12.77 -16.52
N THR A 43 5.41 12.20 -15.31
CA THR A 43 4.93 10.82 -15.10
C THR A 43 3.42 10.73 -15.35
N ALA A 44 2.63 11.68 -14.84
CA ALA A 44 1.20 11.72 -15.05
C ALA A 44 0.82 11.82 -16.54
N ILE A 45 1.50 12.69 -17.30
CA ILE A 45 1.27 12.83 -18.75
C ILE A 45 1.64 11.55 -19.50
N GLN A 46 2.76 10.90 -19.14
CA GLN A 46 3.17 9.65 -19.78
C GLN A 46 2.13 8.54 -19.60
N PHE A 47 1.61 8.36 -18.37
CA PHE A 47 0.56 7.38 -18.13
C PHE A 47 -0.75 7.77 -18.81
N ASP A 48 -1.12 9.05 -18.80
CA ASP A 48 -2.32 9.54 -19.48
C ASP A 48 -2.29 9.21 -20.98
N ILE A 49 -1.17 9.44 -21.66
CA ILE A 49 -0.97 9.05 -23.08
C ILE A 49 -1.15 7.55 -23.27
N ILE A 50 -0.55 6.72 -22.40
CA ILE A 50 -0.67 5.25 -22.49
C ILE A 50 -2.13 4.83 -22.36
N ILE A 51 -2.87 5.38 -21.39
CA ILE A 51 -4.26 5.01 -21.12
C ILE A 51 -5.17 5.49 -22.25
N LYS A 52 -4.99 6.71 -22.75
CA LYS A 52 -5.70 7.23 -23.94
C LYS A 52 -5.45 6.34 -25.15
N TYR A 53 -4.20 5.91 -25.36
CA TYR A 53 -3.86 5.01 -26.47
C TYR A 53 -4.52 3.63 -26.34
N LEU A 54 -4.55 3.06 -25.14
CA LEU A 54 -5.27 1.80 -24.89
C LEU A 54 -6.77 1.94 -25.18
N ARG A 55 -7.40 3.02 -24.71
CA ARG A 55 -8.81 3.30 -25.01
C ARG A 55 -9.06 3.47 -26.50
N TYR A 56 -8.19 4.21 -27.19
CA TYR A 56 -8.22 4.36 -28.65
C TYR A 56 -8.11 3.01 -29.40
N LYS A 57 -7.34 2.05 -28.87
CA LYS A 57 -7.26 0.68 -29.41
C LYS A 57 -8.46 -0.22 -29.07
N GLY A 58 -9.48 0.33 -28.42
CA GLY A 58 -10.72 -0.37 -28.06
C GLY A 58 -10.62 -1.21 -26.79
N TYR A 59 -9.63 -0.95 -25.92
CA TYR A 59 -9.60 -1.53 -24.58
C TYR A 59 -10.55 -0.78 -23.64
N LYS A 60 -11.24 -1.53 -22.77
CA LYS A 60 -11.99 -0.98 -21.65
C LYS A 60 -11.05 -0.86 -20.45
N VAL A 61 -10.50 0.33 -20.26
CA VAL A 61 -9.49 0.59 -19.22
C VAL A 61 -10.12 1.21 -17.98
N PHE A 62 -10.01 0.52 -16.85
CA PHE A 62 -10.26 1.07 -15.51
C PHE A 62 -8.92 1.42 -14.87
N TYR A 63 -8.66 2.71 -14.75
CA TYR A 63 -7.38 3.27 -14.34
C TYR A 63 -7.52 4.03 -13.02
N ILE A 64 -6.75 3.65 -12.01
CA ILE A 64 -6.74 4.30 -10.71
C ILE A 64 -5.34 4.85 -10.37
N LYS A 65 -5.32 5.97 -9.65
CA LYS A 65 -4.10 6.60 -9.15
C LYS A 65 -4.33 7.02 -7.71
N ASN A 66 -3.65 6.43 -6.74
CA ASN A 66 -3.95 6.72 -5.34
C ASN A 66 -3.52 8.14 -4.92
N ILE A 67 -4.04 8.62 -3.81
CA ILE A 67 -3.52 9.79 -3.09
C ILE A 67 -2.98 9.29 -1.75
N THR A 68 -1.70 9.50 -1.49
CA THR A 68 -1.12 9.24 -0.16
C THR A 68 -1.36 10.48 0.70
N ASP A 69 -2.49 10.49 1.42
CA ASP A 69 -2.95 11.59 2.26
C ASP A 69 -2.66 11.41 3.76
N ILE A 70 -1.86 10.39 4.09
CA ILE A 70 -1.25 10.18 5.41
C ILE A 70 0.18 9.66 5.22
N ASP A 71 1.16 10.37 5.78
CA ASP A 71 2.60 10.08 5.68
C ASP A 71 3.37 10.97 6.68
N ASP A 72 4.56 10.52 7.12
CA ASP A 72 5.44 11.30 8.02
C ASP A 72 5.73 12.71 7.48
N LYS A 73 5.85 12.87 6.16
CA LYS A 73 6.07 14.19 5.54
C LYS A 73 4.88 15.12 5.71
N ILE A 74 3.65 14.59 5.66
CA ILE A 74 2.42 15.35 5.86
C ILE A 74 2.32 15.77 7.32
N ILE A 75 2.58 14.85 8.25
CA ILE A 75 2.59 15.13 9.69
C ILE A 75 3.62 16.22 10.03
N LYS A 76 4.85 16.08 9.51
CA LYS A 76 5.92 17.06 9.71
C LYS A 76 5.53 18.43 9.14
N ARG A 77 5.00 18.49 7.91
CA ARG A 77 4.56 19.75 7.30
C ARG A 77 3.43 20.41 8.10
N ALA A 78 2.52 19.62 8.67
CA ALA A 78 1.45 20.13 9.52
C ALA A 78 1.97 20.77 10.80
N GLN A 79 2.97 20.15 11.44
CA GLN A 79 3.66 20.71 12.60
C GLN A 79 4.38 22.02 12.26
N GLU A 80 5.13 22.05 11.15
CA GLU A 80 5.83 23.25 10.64
C GLU A 80 4.86 24.42 10.41
N ARG A 81 3.69 24.14 9.81
CA ARG A 81 2.66 25.14 9.51
C ARG A 81 1.67 25.39 10.66
N LYS A 82 1.87 24.75 11.82
CA LYS A 82 0.99 24.84 13.00
C LYS A 82 -0.49 24.60 12.64
N THR A 83 -0.74 23.58 11.83
CA THR A 83 -2.08 23.18 11.36
C THR A 83 -2.25 21.66 11.50
N THR A 84 -3.40 21.13 11.11
CA THR A 84 -3.68 19.69 11.15
C THR A 84 -3.23 19.00 9.85
N TRP A 85 -2.87 17.72 9.94
CA TRP A 85 -2.37 16.92 8.81
C TRP A 85 -3.40 16.79 7.68
N ASP A 86 -4.69 16.70 8.01
CA ASP A 86 -5.79 16.60 7.06
C ASP A 86 -5.94 17.91 6.25
N LYS A 87 -5.72 19.07 6.87
CA LYS A 87 -5.71 20.36 6.16
C LYS A 87 -4.57 20.43 5.15
N ILE A 88 -3.36 20.01 5.55
CA ILE A 88 -2.21 19.92 4.63
C ILE A 88 -2.53 19.00 3.46
N ALA A 89 -3.03 17.79 3.76
CA ALA A 89 -3.33 16.81 2.74
C ALA A 89 -4.37 17.31 1.73
N ARG A 90 -5.47 17.92 2.20
CA ARG A 90 -6.55 18.42 1.34
C ARG A 90 -6.14 19.65 0.53
N GLU A 91 -5.31 20.53 1.08
CA GLU A 91 -4.75 21.68 0.36
C GLU A 91 -3.92 21.22 -0.85
N TYR A 92 -2.96 20.33 -0.61
CA TYR A 92 -2.05 19.86 -1.68
C TYR A 92 -2.69 18.82 -2.61
N GLU A 93 -3.68 18.05 -2.14
CA GLU A 93 -4.54 17.24 -3.02
C GLU A 93 -5.28 18.13 -4.01
N SER A 94 -5.91 19.21 -3.53
CA SER A 94 -6.64 20.15 -4.41
C SER A 94 -5.70 20.81 -5.41
N SER A 95 -4.51 21.25 -4.97
CA SER A 95 -3.48 21.79 -5.86
C SER A 95 -3.06 20.77 -6.92
N TYR A 96 -2.80 19.51 -6.53
CA TYR A 96 -2.41 18.46 -7.46
C TYR A 96 -3.47 18.19 -8.53
N LEU A 97 -4.74 18.10 -8.12
CA LEU A 97 -5.85 17.84 -9.05
C LEU A 97 -6.05 18.99 -10.04
N GLU A 98 -5.89 20.24 -9.59
CA GLU A 98 -5.95 21.41 -10.47
C GLU A 98 -4.79 21.42 -11.48
N ASP A 99 -3.57 21.08 -11.04
CA ASP A 99 -2.42 20.93 -11.94
C ASP A 99 -2.67 19.83 -12.99
N MET A 100 -3.18 18.66 -12.59
CA MET A 100 -3.47 17.57 -13.52
C MET A 100 -4.52 17.97 -14.56
N LYS A 101 -5.56 18.69 -14.13
CA LYS A 101 -6.59 19.25 -15.01
C LYS A 101 -5.98 20.25 -16.02
N ASN A 102 -5.15 21.17 -15.56
CA ASN A 102 -4.49 22.17 -16.42
C ASN A 102 -3.50 21.55 -17.41
N LEU A 103 -2.92 20.39 -17.07
CA LEU A 103 -2.09 19.59 -17.97
C LEU A 103 -2.89 18.69 -18.93
N GLY A 104 -4.23 18.68 -18.84
CA GLY A 104 -5.08 17.82 -19.66
C GLY A 104 -5.02 16.32 -19.31
N VAL A 105 -4.60 16.00 -18.07
CA VAL A 105 -4.58 14.64 -17.53
C VAL A 105 -5.97 14.31 -16.98
N ASP A 106 -6.75 13.58 -17.78
CA ASP A 106 -8.16 13.27 -17.51
C ASP A 106 -8.49 11.77 -17.62
N SER A 107 -7.46 10.92 -17.78
CA SER A 107 -7.68 9.49 -17.94
C SER A 107 -8.04 8.74 -16.66
N VAL A 108 -7.73 9.29 -15.48
CA VAL A 108 -7.89 8.62 -14.19
C VAL A 108 -9.37 8.44 -13.86
N ASN A 109 -9.79 7.21 -13.57
CA ASN A 109 -11.17 6.91 -13.18
C ASN A 109 -11.44 7.20 -11.71
N LYS A 110 -10.47 6.95 -10.82
CA LYS A 110 -10.58 7.22 -9.38
C LYS A 110 -9.24 7.60 -8.77
N PHE A 111 -9.32 8.50 -7.79
CA PHE A 111 -8.23 8.89 -6.90
C PHE A 111 -8.50 8.39 -5.46
N PRO A 112 -8.31 7.08 -5.17
CA PRO A 112 -8.53 6.57 -3.82
C PRO A 112 -7.50 7.15 -2.86
N ARG A 113 -7.95 7.71 -1.74
CA ARG A 113 -7.10 8.19 -0.65
C ARG A 113 -6.67 7.03 0.23
N ALA A 114 -5.46 7.07 0.78
CA ALA A 114 -5.00 6.04 1.70
C ALA A 114 -5.91 5.96 2.95
N THR A 115 -6.34 7.10 3.48
CA THR A 115 -7.22 7.18 4.66
C THR A 115 -8.61 6.57 4.46
N ASP A 116 -9.10 6.47 3.22
CA ASP A 116 -10.40 5.85 2.91
C ASP A 116 -10.35 4.30 2.96
N TYR A 117 -9.14 3.70 2.98
CA TYR A 117 -8.93 2.24 2.86
C TYR A 117 -8.16 1.64 4.04
N ILE A 118 -8.18 2.30 5.20
CA ILE A 118 -7.48 1.83 6.41
C ILE A 118 -7.96 0.44 6.85
N GLN A 119 -9.25 0.14 6.73
CA GLN A 119 -9.80 -1.18 7.08
C GLN A 119 -9.25 -2.28 6.18
N GLU A 120 -9.12 -2.02 4.88
CA GLU A 120 -8.54 -2.94 3.92
C GLU A 120 -7.04 -3.14 4.14
N ILE A 121 -6.32 -2.09 4.58
CA ILE A 121 -4.91 -2.18 4.98
C ILE A 121 -4.78 -3.05 6.23
N ILE A 122 -5.55 -2.79 7.28
CA ILE A 122 -5.57 -3.60 8.51
C ILE A 122 -5.91 -5.06 8.19
N SER A 123 -6.92 -5.30 7.35
CA SER A 123 -7.29 -6.64 6.90
C SER A 123 -6.14 -7.34 6.15
N GLN A 124 -5.37 -6.62 5.35
CA GLN A 124 -4.18 -7.16 4.68
C GLN A 124 -3.10 -7.55 5.69
N VAL A 125 -2.80 -6.67 6.65
CA VAL A 125 -1.81 -6.94 7.71
C VAL A 125 -2.22 -8.18 8.53
N LYS A 126 -3.48 -8.26 8.97
CA LYS A 126 -4.03 -9.44 9.68
C LYS A 126 -3.81 -10.73 8.88
N ARG A 127 -4.02 -10.71 7.56
CA ARG A 127 -3.77 -11.89 6.70
C ARG A 127 -2.29 -12.25 6.58
N LEU A 128 -1.39 -11.26 6.56
CA LEU A 128 0.06 -11.51 6.51
C LEU A 128 0.57 -12.11 7.83
N ILE A 129 0.06 -11.62 8.97
CA ILE A 129 0.34 -12.19 10.30
C ILE A 129 -0.16 -13.63 10.37
N LYS A 130 -1.42 -13.89 9.97
CA LYS A 130 -2.00 -15.25 9.94
C LYS A 130 -1.20 -16.22 9.07
N LYS A 131 -0.54 -15.73 8.01
CA LYS A 131 0.33 -16.53 7.14
C LYS A 131 1.74 -16.75 7.71
N GLY A 132 2.08 -16.14 8.84
CA GLY A 132 3.42 -16.22 9.44
C GLY A 132 4.49 -15.48 8.64
N VAL A 133 4.10 -14.50 7.81
CA VAL A 133 5.02 -13.69 6.98
C VAL A 133 5.10 -12.23 7.42
N ALA A 134 4.40 -11.89 8.50
CA ALA A 134 4.52 -10.61 9.18
C ALA A 134 4.59 -10.85 10.69
N TYR A 135 5.19 -9.91 11.40
CA TYR A 135 5.36 -9.96 12.85
C TYR A 135 5.22 -8.56 13.44
N LYS A 136 4.95 -8.50 14.73
CA LYS A 136 4.84 -7.26 15.49
C LYS A 136 6.16 -6.98 16.23
N ILE A 137 6.50 -5.70 16.31
CA ILE A 137 7.52 -5.15 17.23
C ILE A 137 6.92 -3.97 18.00
N SER A 138 7.71 -3.30 18.84
CA SER A 138 7.24 -2.22 19.71
C SER A 138 6.58 -1.04 18.98
N ASP A 139 6.93 -0.77 17.73
CA ASP A 139 6.48 0.40 16.97
C ASP A 139 5.55 0.07 15.78
N GLY A 140 5.24 -1.20 15.53
CA GLY A 140 4.35 -1.57 14.43
C GLY A 140 4.42 -3.02 13.98
N TYR A 141 3.82 -3.28 12.83
CA TYR A 141 3.85 -4.56 12.14
C TYR A 141 4.80 -4.52 10.95
N TYR A 142 5.62 -5.55 10.80
CA TYR A 142 6.69 -5.64 9.81
C TYR A 142 6.55 -6.90 8.97
N PHE A 143 6.99 -6.81 7.72
CA PHE A 143 7.07 -7.95 6.81
C PHE A 143 8.39 -8.68 7.00
N ASP A 144 8.34 -10.01 7.17
CA ASP A 144 9.54 -10.86 7.30
C ASP A 144 10.05 -11.24 5.91
N LEU A 145 11.12 -10.56 5.45
CA LEU A 145 11.68 -10.79 4.11
C LEU A 145 12.20 -12.21 3.92
N THR A 146 12.63 -12.89 4.98
CA THR A 146 13.14 -14.27 4.88
C THR A 146 12.06 -15.25 4.42
N LYS A 147 10.78 -14.88 4.59
CA LYS A 147 9.62 -15.67 4.15
C LYS A 147 9.22 -15.40 2.69
N PHE A 148 9.92 -14.51 1.99
CA PHE A 148 9.62 -14.16 0.61
C PHE A 148 10.86 -14.30 -0.30
N PRO A 149 11.17 -15.52 -0.79
CA PRO A 149 12.40 -15.79 -1.55
C PRO A 149 12.49 -15.02 -2.87
N ASP A 150 11.36 -14.60 -3.44
CA ASP A 150 11.29 -13.82 -4.68
C ASP A 150 11.53 -12.30 -4.47
N TYR A 151 11.91 -11.87 -3.25
CA TYR A 151 12.23 -10.46 -2.99
C TYR A 151 13.37 -9.96 -3.89
N GLY A 152 13.24 -8.73 -4.41
CA GLY A 152 14.22 -8.13 -5.31
C GLY A 152 14.09 -8.51 -6.79
N LYS A 153 13.25 -9.51 -7.14
CA LYS A 153 13.07 -9.98 -8.53
C LYS A 153 12.70 -8.88 -9.53
N LEU A 154 11.87 -7.91 -9.15
CA LEU A 154 11.49 -6.78 -10.01
C LEU A 154 12.67 -5.85 -10.30
N ALA A 155 13.53 -5.60 -9.30
CA ALA A 155 14.75 -4.83 -9.47
C ALA A 155 15.88 -5.65 -10.14
N LYS A 156 15.70 -6.98 -10.26
CA LYS A 156 16.75 -7.98 -10.55
C LYS A 156 17.93 -7.85 -9.59
N ARG A 157 17.61 -7.76 -8.30
CA ARG A 157 18.58 -7.78 -7.20
C ARG A 157 18.39 -9.06 -6.40
N ASN A 158 19.49 -9.62 -5.92
CA ASN A 158 19.43 -10.73 -4.98
C ASN A 158 19.15 -10.16 -3.58
N SER A 159 18.25 -10.80 -2.84
CA SER A 159 17.88 -10.42 -1.46
C SER A 159 19.03 -10.48 -0.45
N GLN A 160 20.22 -10.94 -0.87
CA GLN A 160 21.41 -11.16 -0.04
C GLN A 160 22.62 -10.28 -0.43
N GLU A 161 22.51 -9.42 -1.45
CA GLU A 161 23.62 -8.52 -1.79
C GLU A 161 23.67 -7.37 -0.77
N GLU A 162 24.54 -7.53 0.23
CA GLU A 162 24.89 -6.52 1.21
C GLU A 162 25.36 -5.23 0.50
N GLY A 163 24.69 -4.11 0.77
CA GLY A 163 25.29 -2.79 0.53
C GLY A 163 24.44 -1.72 -0.16
N ASP A 164 23.24 -2.02 -0.67
CA ASP A 164 22.46 -1.02 -1.44
C ASP A 164 21.24 -0.45 -0.68
N ASP A 165 21.14 -0.77 0.60
CA ASP A 165 19.97 -0.56 1.47
C ASP A 165 20.03 0.81 2.21
N ILE A 166 20.91 1.73 1.79
CA ILE A 166 21.40 2.81 2.66
C ILE A 166 20.45 4.02 2.82
N SER A 167 19.36 4.14 2.06
CA SER A 167 18.55 5.40 2.12
C SER A 167 17.18 5.32 2.81
N ARG A 168 16.66 4.13 3.11
CA ARG A 168 15.28 3.96 3.64
C ARG A 168 15.07 2.76 4.56
N ILE A 169 16.11 2.19 5.15
CA ILE A 169 15.91 1.21 6.23
C ILE A 169 15.33 1.94 7.43
N ASP A 170 14.17 1.49 7.91
CA ASP A 170 13.70 1.82 9.26
C ASP A 170 14.74 1.23 10.24
N GLU A 171 15.53 2.05 10.90
CA GLU A 171 16.54 1.55 11.84
C GLU A 171 15.84 1.22 13.16
N ASN A 172 15.29 0.02 13.27
CA ASN A 172 14.73 -0.52 14.50
C ASN A 172 15.43 -1.84 14.83
N GLU A 173 16.07 -1.92 15.99
CA GLU A 173 16.86 -3.08 16.46
C GLU A 173 16.00 -4.32 16.73
N GLU A 174 14.69 -4.15 16.95
CA GLU A 174 13.75 -5.25 17.16
C GLU A 174 13.40 -6.00 15.87
N LYS A 175 13.81 -5.47 14.71
CA LYS A 175 13.63 -6.17 13.44
C LYS A 175 14.42 -7.47 13.42
N ARG A 176 13.76 -8.54 12.97
CA ARG A 176 14.40 -9.83 12.75
C ARG A 176 15.49 -9.75 11.70
N ASN A 177 15.29 -8.92 10.67
CA ASN A 177 16.26 -8.68 9.61
C ASN A 177 16.32 -7.19 9.25
N LYS A 178 17.51 -6.70 8.91
CA LYS A 178 17.73 -5.29 8.56
C LYS A 178 16.86 -4.80 7.40
N GLY A 179 16.59 -5.66 6.42
CA GLY A 179 15.76 -5.33 5.25
C GLY A 179 14.25 -5.39 5.49
N ASP A 180 13.80 -5.91 6.63
CA ASP A 180 12.36 -5.99 6.94
C ASP A 180 11.74 -4.58 6.93
N PHE A 181 10.58 -4.44 6.31
CA PHE A 181 9.92 -3.14 6.14
C PHE A 181 8.59 -3.07 6.88
N CYS A 182 8.26 -1.87 7.34
CA CYS A 182 7.03 -1.62 8.07
C CYS A 182 5.81 -1.75 7.15
N LEU A 183 4.83 -2.51 7.61
CA LEU A 183 3.50 -2.62 7.00
C LEU A 183 2.53 -1.59 7.60
N LEU A 184 2.62 -1.36 8.91
CA LEU A 184 1.76 -0.44 9.64
C LEU A 184 2.44 0.00 10.95
N LYS A 185 2.69 1.30 11.10
CA LYS A 185 3.26 1.88 12.34
C LYS A 185 2.18 2.18 13.37
N PHE A 186 2.53 2.05 14.64
CA PHE A 186 1.74 2.60 15.74
C PHE A 186 1.93 4.10 15.81
N SER A 187 0.82 4.81 16.02
CA SER A 187 0.82 6.26 16.12
C SER A 187 1.56 6.72 17.36
N LYS A 188 2.43 7.71 17.22
CA LYS A 188 3.07 8.36 18.37
C LYS A 188 2.12 9.37 18.99
N LYS A 189 2.47 9.82 20.20
CA LYS A 189 1.70 10.87 20.89
C LYS A 189 1.61 12.13 20.02
N GLY A 190 0.39 12.55 19.71
CA GLY A 190 0.12 13.74 18.89
C GLY A 190 0.05 13.49 17.39
N GLU A 191 0.26 12.26 16.93
CA GLU A 191 0.02 11.85 15.55
C GLU A 191 -1.43 11.34 15.35
N PRO A 192 -1.96 11.37 14.12
CA PRO A 192 -3.22 10.72 13.81
C PRO A 192 -3.16 9.21 14.09
N TYR A 193 -4.28 8.67 14.57
CA TYR A 193 -4.43 7.24 14.85
C TYR A 193 -5.81 6.74 14.42
N TRP A 194 -5.90 5.42 14.26
CA TRP A 194 -7.13 4.69 13.99
C TRP A 194 -7.31 3.61 15.05
N GLU A 195 -8.48 3.59 15.71
CA GLU A 195 -8.78 2.67 16.81
C GLU A 195 -8.62 1.19 16.41
N ASP A 196 -9.02 0.82 15.20
CA ASP A 196 -8.96 -0.55 14.69
C ASP A 196 -7.53 -1.10 14.54
N ILE A 197 -6.52 -0.24 14.52
CA ILE A 197 -5.10 -0.65 14.52
C ILE A 197 -4.76 -1.30 15.87
N LEU A 198 -5.34 -0.80 16.96
CA LEU A 198 -5.21 -1.36 18.31
C LEU A 198 -5.94 -2.72 18.43
N GLU A 199 -6.91 -3.01 17.55
CA GLU A 199 -7.60 -4.31 17.56
C GLU A 199 -6.78 -5.45 16.93
N ILE A 200 -5.77 -5.16 16.09
CA ILE A 200 -4.84 -6.22 15.64
C ILE A 200 -4.16 -6.86 16.87
N GLU A 201 -3.85 -6.03 17.87
CA GLU A 201 -3.22 -6.41 19.14
C GLU A 201 -4.17 -7.21 20.06
N ILE A 202 -5.47 -6.95 20.00
CA ILE A 202 -6.49 -7.74 20.73
C ILE A 202 -6.66 -9.12 20.07
N SER A 203 -6.53 -9.22 18.74
CA SER A 203 -6.63 -10.51 18.03
C SER A 203 -5.45 -11.45 18.26
N GLU A 204 -4.28 -10.95 18.67
CA GLU A 204 -3.13 -11.78 19.05
C GLU A 204 -3.42 -12.58 20.34
N ARG A 205 -4.14 -11.97 21.29
CA ARG A 205 -4.61 -12.68 22.50
C ARG A 205 -5.70 -13.70 22.19
N GLU A 206 -6.60 -13.40 21.25
CA GLU A 206 -7.57 -14.39 20.77
C GLU A 206 -6.87 -15.54 20.05
N TYR A 207 -5.83 -15.27 19.26
CA TYR A 207 -5.05 -16.30 18.57
C TYR A 207 -4.30 -17.20 19.56
N GLU A 208 -3.67 -16.64 20.60
CA GLU A 208 -3.08 -17.43 21.68
C GLU A 208 -4.11 -18.24 22.48
N SER A 209 -5.29 -17.66 22.76
CA SER A 209 -6.38 -18.37 23.43
C SER A 209 -6.89 -19.53 22.59
N ILE A 210 -7.11 -19.30 21.29
CA ILE A 210 -7.57 -20.30 20.33
C ILE A 210 -6.53 -21.41 20.15
N ILE A 211 -5.24 -21.07 20.09
CA ILE A 211 -4.15 -22.06 20.03
C ILE A 211 -4.05 -22.85 21.34
N LYS A 212 -4.11 -22.19 22.49
CA LYS A 212 -4.08 -22.86 23.81
C LYS A 212 -5.28 -23.80 23.99
N GLU A 213 -6.44 -23.42 23.48
CA GLU A 213 -7.67 -24.22 23.56
C GLU A 213 -7.69 -25.38 22.54
N ALA A 214 -7.17 -25.17 21.32
CA ALA A 214 -6.99 -26.23 20.33
C ALA A 214 -5.95 -27.27 20.76
N ILE A 215 -4.84 -26.83 21.38
CA ILE A 215 -3.83 -27.74 21.97
C ILE A 215 -4.41 -28.51 23.16
N LYS A 216 -5.27 -27.88 23.97
CA LYS A 216 -5.90 -28.51 25.14
C LYS A 216 -6.93 -29.57 24.76
N ASN A 217 -7.64 -29.39 23.66
CA ASN A 217 -8.76 -30.26 23.28
C ASN A 217 -8.38 -31.35 22.26
N ASN A 218 -7.13 -31.38 21.78
CA ASN A 218 -6.60 -32.39 20.83
C ASN A 218 -7.53 -32.65 19.63
N ASP A 219 -8.18 -31.58 19.14
CA ASP A 219 -9.34 -31.66 18.25
C ASP A 219 -8.94 -31.19 16.85
N GLU A 220 -8.60 -32.12 15.96
CA GLU A 220 -8.23 -31.82 14.56
C GLU A 220 -9.40 -31.23 13.74
N GLU A 221 -10.62 -31.16 14.28
CA GLU A 221 -11.80 -30.67 13.58
C GLU A 221 -12.08 -29.16 13.73
N PHE A 222 -11.41 -28.46 14.66
CA PHE A 222 -11.73 -27.07 14.99
C PHE A 222 -11.26 -26.04 13.93
N LEU A 223 -10.34 -26.41 13.04
CA LEU A 223 -9.84 -25.53 11.97
C LEU A 223 -10.81 -25.33 10.79
N LYS A 224 -11.94 -26.05 10.76
CA LYS A 224 -12.96 -25.94 9.69
C LYS A 224 -14.09 -24.95 9.99
N LEU A 225 -14.19 -24.43 11.21
CA LEU A 225 -15.26 -23.53 11.62
C LEU A 225 -14.69 -22.15 11.98
N ASN A 226 -14.65 -21.24 11.02
CA ASN A 226 -14.91 -19.81 11.27
C ASN A 226 -15.12 -19.05 9.94
N ASN A 227 -16.24 -19.39 9.30
CA ASN A 227 -17.00 -18.48 8.46
C ASN A 227 -17.59 -17.36 9.36
N ILE A 228 -16.86 -16.28 9.58
CA ILE A 228 -17.45 -15.07 10.18
C ILE A 228 -17.73 -14.06 9.07
N ASN A 229 -18.97 -14.13 8.59
CA ASN A 229 -19.62 -13.16 7.73
C ASN A 229 -20.10 -11.95 8.55
N LYS A 230 -19.83 -10.76 7.99
CA LYS A 230 -20.73 -9.59 7.85
C LYS A 230 -21.20 -8.76 9.06
N THR A 231 -21.33 -7.46 8.76
CA THR A 231 -22.03 -6.35 9.45
C THR A 231 -21.33 -5.79 10.71
N ARG A 232 -21.19 -4.47 10.90
CA ARG A 232 -22.20 -3.41 10.68
C ARG A 232 -21.56 -2.01 10.73
N TRP A 233 -21.94 -1.17 9.77
CA TRP A 233 -21.77 0.28 9.80
C TRP A 233 -22.55 0.91 10.96
N LYS A 234 -21.96 1.88 11.66
CA LYS A 234 -22.69 3.04 12.21
C LYS A 234 -21.84 4.29 12.01
N LYS A 235 -22.57 5.36 11.66
CA LYS A 235 -22.15 6.68 11.17
C LYS A 235 -21.14 7.38 12.05
#